data_AF-A0A9D2IN76-F1
#
_entry.id   AF-A0A9D2IN76-F1
#
_cell.length_a   1.000
_cell.length_b   1.000
_cell.length_c   1.000
_cell.angle_alpha   90.00
_cell.angle_beta   90.00
_cell.angle_gamma   90.00
#
_symmetry.space_group_name_H-M   'P 1'
#
loop_
_entity.id
_entity.type
_entity.pdbx_description
1 polymer ?
#
loop_
_entity_poly.entity_id
_entity_poly.type
_entity_poly.pdbx_seq_one_letter_code
_entity_poly.pdbx_strand_id
1 'polypeptide(L)'
;MKKLLKLFSFVLVAAMCIAMCSCAKTGLRSKPVDLEHVMPLLMYVGCGDDSGKASQPAFTDEELQQLTDAGINEYVLLTTFMPTYYCDIDENGNAVGEPQRLCTKEDIYTLTAEDLGLESDSEFDLTNAQEKIIRDSYVTPADNKSTINQQIDYEIELAKRILAINPNAKFWFSLPHTKIIEGATFYAEHYMDVIYPKVKIAFSEEEFEKNVGGLYWSTEDAGGNAFDVENQVDFGNPAVKAAKYCSDILHEDNKTLMWIPYTSAGRQYERIGFISNLTDVFDYVYMQPGYLWHAEKEPYVGYIKSSVEAGAVLNSNGAIYGGEKKSSTVIGVEIELDRKVISGKEAEAHMTRYNAYVENFSQFKSDKLIAIYCSNSNDMFVETVTELLFQWYK
;
A
#
# COMPACT_ATOMS: atom_id res chain seq x y z
N MET A 1 35.90 -26.39 25.13
CA MET A 1 34.62 -25.73 25.49
C MET A 1 34.25 -24.55 24.60
N LYS A 2 35.07 -23.49 24.44
CA LYS A 2 34.69 -22.31 23.61
C LYS A 2 34.40 -22.58 22.12
N LYS A 3 35.06 -23.58 21.50
CA LYS A 3 34.77 -23.99 20.10
C LYS A 3 33.50 -24.84 19.97
N LEU A 4 33.12 -25.57 21.02
CA LEU A 4 31.89 -26.37 21.04
C LEU A 4 30.66 -25.47 21.21
N LEU A 5 30.79 -24.38 21.97
CA LEU A 5 29.74 -23.38 22.18
C LEU A 5 29.40 -22.62 20.89
N LYS A 6 30.40 -22.28 20.06
CA LYS A 6 30.18 -21.64 18.76
C LYS A 6 29.48 -22.57 17.76
N LEU A 7 29.81 -23.87 17.77
CA LEU A 7 29.16 -24.84 16.90
C LEU A 7 27.69 -25.04 17.29
N PHE A 8 27.37 -25.09 18.58
CA PHE A 8 25.99 -25.16 19.06
C PHE A 8 25.20 -23.89 18.74
N SER A 9 25.81 -22.70 18.82
CA SER A 9 25.15 -21.44 18.46
C SER A 9 24.83 -21.35 16.97
N PHE A 10 25.73 -21.82 16.09
CA PHE A 10 25.47 -21.87 14.65
C PHE A 10 24.40 -22.89 14.27
N VAL A 11 24.37 -24.04 14.95
CA VAL A 11 23.32 -25.06 14.73
C VAL A 11 21.97 -24.59 15.26
N LEU A 12 21.93 -23.83 16.37
CA LEU A 12 20.68 -23.25 16.87
C LEU A 12 20.13 -22.13 15.98
N VAL A 13 21.00 -21.25 15.45
CA VAL A 13 20.61 -20.21 14.50
C VAL A 13 20.15 -20.84 13.19
N ALA A 14 20.87 -21.83 12.65
CA ALA A 14 20.44 -22.56 11.46
C ALA A 14 19.13 -23.34 11.68
N ALA A 15 18.93 -23.94 12.87
CA ALA A 15 17.68 -24.62 13.21
C ALA A 15 16.50 -23.63 13.43
N MET A 16 16.76 -22.41 13.92
CA MET A 16 15.75 -21.35 13.98
C MET A 16 15.43 -20.79 12.59
N CYS A 17 16.42 -20.63 11.70
CA CYS A 17 16.17 -20.26 10.31
C CYS A 17 15.37 -21.35 9.57
N ILE A 18 15.69 -22.63 9.78
CA ILE A 18 14.93 -23.75 9.19
C ILE A 18 13.52 -23.85 9.82
N ALA A 19 13.35 -23.56 11.11
CA ALA A 19 12.03 -23.52 11.75
C ALA A 19 11.17 -22.36 11.22
N MET A 20 11.76 -21.20 10.92
CA MET A 20 11.09 -20.08 10.24
C MET A 20 10.80 -20.38 8.76
N CYS A 21 11.58 -21.23 8.09
CA CYS A 21 11.30 -21.69 6.72
C CYS A 21 10.30 -22.87 6.65
N SER A 22 10.04 -23.60 7.74
CA SER A 22 9.29 -24.88 7.69
C SER A 22 7.80 -24.80 8.06
N CYS A 23 7.27 -23.59 8.29
CA CYS A 23 5.83 -23.34 8.35
C CYS A 23 5.42 -22.40 7.21
N ALA A 24 5.84 -22.72 5.98
CA ALA A 24 5.18 -22.21 4.79
C ALA A 24 3.74 -22.75 4.78
N LYS A 25 2.84 -22.09 5.52
CA LYS A 25 1.42 -22.11 5.21
C LYS A 25 1.36 -21.69 3.73
N THR A 26 0.85 -22.60 2.91
CA THR A 26 0.47 -22.33 1.52
C THR A 26 -0.15 -20.95 1.43
N GLY A 27 0.28 -20.11 0.47
CA GLY A 27 -0.07 -18.68 0.34
C GLY A 27 -1.56 -18.37 0.09
N LEU A 28 -2.43 -19.34 0.34
CA LEU A 28 -3.88 -19.23 0.33
C LEU A 28 -4.39 -19.35 1.77
N ARG A 29 -5.32 -18.48 2.15
CA ARG A 29 -5.97 -18.55 3.46
C ARG A 29 -6.58 -19.93 3.66
N SER A 30 -6.40 -20.48 4.86
CA SER A 30 -6.92 -21.82 5.21
C SER A 30 -8.44 -21.94 5.17
N LYS A 31 -9.16 -20.81 5.06
CA LYS A 31 -10.61 -20.73 4.90
C LYS A 31 -10.96 -19.60 3.93
N PRO A 32 -11.96 -19.77 3.05
CA PRO A 32 -12.57 -18.64 2.34
C PRO A 32 -13.04 -17.61 3.35
N VAL A 33 -12.57 -16.38 3.23
CA VAL A 33 -13.09 -15.24 3.99
C VAL A 33 -14.09 -14.55 3.08
N ASP A 34 -15.34 -14.42 3.56
CA ASP A 34 -16.32 -13.56 2.92
C ASP A 34 -15.92 -12.11 3.24
N LEU A 35 -15.17 -11.49 2.33
CA LEU A 35 -14.69 -10.12 2.51
C LEU A 35 -15.85 -9.16 2.28
N GLU A 36 -16.04 -8.25 3.24
CA GLU A 36 -16.96 -7.12 3.04
C GLU A 36 -16.44 -6.25 1.89
N HIS A 37 -17.26 -6.00 0.87
CA HIS A 37 -16.87 -5.04 -0.16
C HIS A 37 -16.91 -3.62 0.41
N VAL A 38 -15.90 -2.81 0.07
CA VAL A 38 -15.69 -1.47 0.63
C VAL A 38 -15.46 -0.45 -0.49
N MET A 39 -15.92 0.77 -0.30
CA MET A 39 -15.80 1.89 -1.22
C MET A 39 -15.03 3.04 -0.56
N PRO A 40 -13.70 2.90 -0.39
CA PRO A 40 -12.92 3.85 0.40
C PRO A 40 -12.67 5.18 -0.34
N LEU A 41 -12.72 6.27 0.42
CA LEU A 41 -12.16 7.55 0.03
C LEU A 41 -10.68 7.62 0.42
N LEU A 42 -9.80 7.77 -0.56
CA LEU A 42 -8.38 8.06 -0.36
C LEU A 42 -8.19 9.58 -0.25
N MET A 43 -7.58 10.03 0.84
CA MET A 43 -7.39 11.45 1.14
C MET A 43 -6.07 11.71 1.87
N TYR A 44 -5.43 12.85 1.58
CA TYR A 44 -4.21 13.25 2.29
C TYR A 44 -4.52 13.83 3.66
N VAL A 45 -3.84 13.39 4.71
CA VAL A 45 -4.17 13.77 6.10
C VAL A 45 -3.88 15.23 6.49
N GLY A 46 -3.28 16.03 5.61
CA GLY A 46 -2.96 17.43 5.93
C GLY A 46 -1.68 17.61 6.74
N CYS A 47 -0.61 16.88 6.39
CA CYS A 47 0.67 16.90 7.12
C CYS A 47 1.70 17.85 6.49
N GLY A 48 2.59 18.41 7.32
CA GLY A 48 3.81 19.12 6.90
C GLY A 48 4.98 18.15 6.69
N ASP A 49 5.88 18.43 5.75
CA ASP A 49 7.19 17.78 5.75
C ASP A 49 8.11 18.43 6.80
N ASP A 50 9.01 17.66 7.41
CA ASP A 50 10.01 18.16 8.38
C ASP A 50 11.01 19.16 7.76
N SER A 51 10.93 19.38 6.44
CA SER A 51 11.69 20.42 5.73
C SER A 51 11.02 21.80 5.78
N GLY A 52 9.79 21.89 6.29
CA GLY A 52 9.00 23.11 6.45
C GLY A 52 8.48 23.70 5.13
N LYS A 53 8.33 22.89 4.07
CA LYS A 53 8.07 23.37 2.70
C LYS A 53 6.80 22.84 2.04
N ALA A 54 6.19 21.77 2.52
CA ALA A 54 4.92 21.29 2.00
C ALA A 54 4.01 20.80 3.13
N SER A 55 3.12 21.67 3.62
CA SER A 55 1.95 21.25 4.39
C SER A 55 0.78 21.01 3.45
N GLN A 56 0.27 19.80 3.40
CA GLN A 56 -1.08 19.59 2.87
C GLN A 56 -2.08 20.30 3.79
N PRO A 57 -3.14 20.91 3.26
CA PRO A 57 -4.18 21.53 4.08
C PRO A 57 -4.87 20.47 4.95
N ALA A 58 -5.01 20.77 6.24
CA ALA A 58 -5.78 19.95 7.16
C ALA A 58 -7.28 20.16 6.94
N PHE A 59 -8.05 19.08 7.09
CA PHE A 59 -9.51 19.13 7.02
C PHE A 59 -10.09 19.85 8.24
N THR A 60 -11.12 20.68 8.06
CA THR A 60 -11.91 21.23 9.19
C THR A 60 -12.96 20.23 9.66
N ASP A 61 -13.48 20.38 10.88
CA ASP A 61 -14.54 19.48 11.37
C ASP A 61 -15.84 19.61 10.55
N GLU A 62 -16.13 20.79 10.00
CA GLU A 62 -17.27 21.00 9.09
C GLU A 62 -17.09 20.28 7.75
N GLU A 63 -15.86 20.22 7.24
CA GLU A 63 -15.51 19.44 6.05
C GLU A 63 -15.68 17.93 6.33
N LEU A 64 -15.18 17.44 7.46
CA LEU A 64 -15.36 16.03 7.86
C LEU A 64 -16.83 15.65 8.08
N GLN A 65 -17.63 16.57 8.64
CA GLN A 65 -19.08 16.40 8.75
C GLN A 65 -19.74 16.30 7.37
N GLN A 66 -19.34 17.13 6.40
CA GLN A 66 -19.87 17.04 5.03
C GLN A 66 -19.56 15.69 4.36
N LEU A 67 -18.36 15.14 4.57
CA LEU A 67 -18.03 13.79 4.07
C LEU A 67 -18.95 12.73 4.69
N THR A 68 -19.16 12.81 6.00
CA THR A 68 -20.04 11.90 6.74
C THR A 68 -21.49 12.00 6.23
N ASP A 69 -22.00 13.22 6.07
CA ASP A 69 -23.36 13.49 5.61
C ASP A 69 -23.60 13.02 4.16
N ALA A 70 -22.53 12.95 3.36
CA ALA A 70 -22.56 12.40 2.01
C ALA A 70 -22.58 10.85 1.98
N GLY A 71 -22.50 10.18 3.13
CA GLY A 71 -22.52 8.72 3.24
C GLY A 71 -21.15 8.06 3.15
N ILE A 72 -20.06 8.84 3.20
CA ILE A 72 -18.69 8.31 3.21
C ILE A 72 -18.41 7.75 4.61
N ASN A 73 -18.05 6.47 4.68
CA ASN A 73 -17.78 5.77 5.93
C ASN A 73 -16.46 4.99 5.91
N GLU A 74 -15.79 4.91 4.77
CA GLU A 74 -14.59 4.10 4.57
C GLU A 74 -13.48 5.02 4.05
N TYR A 75 -12.32 5.01 4.70
CA TYR A 75 -11.25 5.97 4.45
C TYR A 75 -9.90 5.27 4.34
N VAL A 76 -9.11 5.69 3.35
CA VAL A 76 -7.67 5.38 3.26
C VAL A 76 -6.92 6.69 3.52
N LEU A 77 -6.08 6.69 4.56
CA LEU A 77 -5.40 7.89 5.04
C LEU A 77 -4.00 7.95 4.45
N LEU A 78 -3.73 8.97 3.63
CA LEU A 78 -2.48 9.11 2.88
C LEU A 78 -1.61 10.23 3.42
N THR A 79 -0.30 10.10 3.25
CA THR A 79 0.67 11.18 3.47
C THR A 79 1.48 11.45 2.20
N THR A 80 2.06 12.64 2.10
CA THR A 80 2.82 13.05 0.90
C THR A 80 4.33 12.99 1.05
N PHE A 81 4.84 12.66 2.24
CA PHE A 81 6.29 12.53 2.46
C PHE A 81 6.68 11.06 2.47
N MET A 82 7.91 10.79 2.00
CA MET A 82 8.48 9.44 1.96
C MET A 82 9.45 9.28 3.14
N PRO A 83 8.98 8.85 4.32
CA PRO A 83 9.85 8.68 5.47
C PRO A 83 10.95 7.66 5.16
N THR A 84 12.17 8.00 5.59
CA THR A 84 13.34 7.12 5.45
C THR A 84 13.89 6.69 6.80
N TYR A 85 13.26 7.15 7.89
CA TYR A 85 13.65 6.89 9.27
C TYR A 85 12.49 6.35 10.10
N TYR A 86 12.81 5.81 11.27
CA TYR A 86 11.88 5.45 12.34
C TYR A 86 12.53 5.73 13.69
N CYS A 87 11.70 5.79 14.73
CA CYS A 87 12.12 5.64 16.11
C CYS A 87 11.39 4.42 16.69
N ASP A 88 12.00 3.77 17.67
CA ASP A 88 11.30 2.79 18.51
C ASP A 88 10.11 3.47 19.23
N ILE A 89 9.20 2.67 19.77
CA ILE A 89 8.04 3.18 20.52
C ILE A 89 8.03 2.65 21.95
N ASP A 90 7.55 3.45 22.89
CA ASP A 90 7.25 2.99 24.25
C ASP A 90 5.87 2.29 24.32
N GLU A 91 5.51 1.82 25.51
CA GLU A 91 4.23 1.16 25.80
C GLU A 91 2.99 2.03 25.53
N ASN A 92 3.18 3.35 25.40
CA ASN A 92 2.12 4.32 25.09
C ASN A 92 2.15 4.77 23.62
N GLY A 93 3.00 4.15 22.79
CA GLY A 93 3.15 4.49 21.38
C GLY A 93 3.97 5.76 21.11
N ASN A 94 4.62 6.34 22.12
CA ASN A 94 5.46 7.52 21.91
C ASN A 94 6.80 7.12 21.30
N ALA A 95 7.29 7.91 20.34
CA ALA A 95 8.61 7.71 19.78
C ALA A 95 9.71 7.87 20.87
N VAL A 96 10.64 6.91 20.93
CA VAL A 96 11.78 6.91 21.84
C VAL A 96 13.09 6.68 21.09
N GLY A 97 14.17 7.29 21.60
CA GLY A 97 15.48 7.20 20.98
C GLY A 97 15.69 8.18 19.82
N GLU A 98 16.85 8.05 19.17
CA GLU A 98 17.22 8.86 18.01
C GLU A 98 16.71 8.20 16.72
N PRO A 99 16.29 8.99 15.70
CA PRO A 99 15.85 8.45 14.42
C PRO A 99 16.91 7.56 13.76
N GLN A 100 16.49 6.35 13.41
CA GLN A 100 17.28 5.33 12.71
C GLN A 100 16.74 5.13 11.29
N ARG A 101 17.58 4.71 10.34
CA ARG A 101 17.09 4.47 8.98
C ARG A 101 16.28 3.18 8.92
N LEU A 102 15.22 3.20 8.09
CA LEU A 102 14.41 2.01 7.78
C LEU A 102 15.20 0.93 7.02
N CYS A 103 16.23 1.34 6.30
CA CYS A 103 17.14 0.45 5.57
C CYS A 103 18.52 1.09 5.66
N THR A 104 19.51 0.35 6.16
CA THR A 104 20.91 0.77 6.30
C THR A 104 21.75 0.23 5.15
N LYS A 105 23.00 0.72 5.02
CA LYS A 105 23.91 0.19 4.01
C LYS A 105 24.32 -1.24 4.37
N GLU A 106 24.46 -1.50 5.66
CA GLU A 106 24.75 -2.80 6.23
C GLU A 106 23.66 -3.81 5.86
N ASP A 107 22.39 -3.41 5.94
CA ASP A 107 21.26 -4.25 5.50
C ASP A 107 21.36 -4.61 4.01
N ILE A 108 21.72 -3.64 3.15
CA ILE A 108 21.90 -3.88 1.72
C ILE A 108 23.01 -4.90 1.44
N TYR A 109 24.09 -4.90 2.22
CA TYR A 109 25.15 -5.91 2.09
C TYR A 109 24.72 -7.32 2.52
N THR A 110 23.59 -7.47 3.22
CA THR A 110 23.02 -8.78 3.55
C THR A 110 22.13 -9.36 2.46
N LEU A 111 21.71 -8.54 1.47
CA LEU A 111 20.91 -9.01 0.34
C LEU A 111 21.66 -10.07 -0.46
N THR A 112 20.95 -11.13 -0.86
CA THR A 112 21.52 -12.24 -1.61
C THR A 112 21.40 -12.05 -3.12
N ALA A 113 22.08 -12.88 -3.91
CA ALA A 113 21.92 -12.88 -5.37
C ALA A 113 20.46 -13.13 -5.79
N GLU A 114 19.74 -13.98 -5.06
CA GLU A 114 18.32 -14.26 -5.26
C GLU A 114 17.45 -13.02 -5.04
N ASP A 115 17.64 -12.31 -3.94
CA ASP A 115 16.87 -11.09 -3.61
C ASP A 115 17.04 -10.02 -4.69
N LEU A 116 18.23 -9.95 -5.29
CA LEU A 116 18.57 -9.02 -6.35
C LEU A 116 18.20 -9.51 -7.76
N GLY A 117 17.70 -10.74 -7.88
CA GLY A 117 17.33 -11.38 -9.15
C GLY A 117 18.54 -11.58 -10.08
N LEU A 118 19.71 -11.89 -9.53
CA LEU A 118 20.93 -12.15 -10.29
C LEU A 118 20.95 -13.61 -10.77
N GLU A 119 21.32 -13.82 -12.03
CA GLU A 119 21.49 -15.17 -12.61
C GLU A 119 22.79 -15.87 -12.14
N SER A 120 23.69 -15.12 -11.50
CA SER A 120 25.04 -15.53 -11.13
C SER A 120 25.26 -15.31 -9.62
N ASP A 121 25.71 -16.35 -8.93
CA ASP A 121 26.14 -16.28 -7.52
C ASP A 121 27.58 -15.78 -7.36
N SER A 122 28.12 -15.10 -8.38
CA SER A 122 29.44 -14.48 -8.32
C SER A 122 29.48 -13.39 -7.25
N GLU A 123 30.41 -13.51 -6.30
CA GLU A 123 30.64 -12.50 -5.25
C GLU A 123 30.88 -11.10 -5.84
N PHE A 124 31.53 -11.04 -7.01
CA PHE A 124 31.76 -9.77 -7.72
C PHE A 124 30.46 -9.14 -8.24
N ASP A 125 29.57 -9.95 -8.83
CA ASP A 125 28.31 -9.44 -9.39
C ASP A 125 27.36 -9.00 -8.28
N LEU A 126 27.28 -9.80 -7.19
CA LEU A 126 26.52 -9.46 -5.99
C LEU A 126 27.01 -8.14 -5.37
N THR A 127 28.31 -8.01 -5.14
CA THR A 127 28.89 -6.79 -4.55
C THR A 127 28.62 -5.57 -5.43
N ASN A 128 28.76 -5.69 -6.75
CA ASN A 128 28.49 -4.58 -7.67
C ASN A 128 27.01 -4.16 -7.66
N ALA A 129 26.09 -5.12 -7.55
CA ALA A 129 24.66 -4.84 -7.46
C ALA A 129 24.32 -4.13 -6.15
N GLN A 130 24.83 -4.61 -5.02
CA GLN A 130 24.68 -3.97 -3.69
C GLN A 130 25.24 -2.53 -3.69
N GLU A 131 26.45 -2.34 -4.21
CA GLU A 131 27.09 -1.02 -4.33
C GLU A 131 26.32 -0.07 -5.26
N LYS A 132 25.70 -0.61 -6.33
CA LYS A 132 24.82 0.16 -7.20
C LYS A 132 23.58 0.66 -6.43
N ILE A 133 22.92 -0.20 -5.65
CA ILE A 133 21.77 0.18 -4.83
C ILE A 133 22.16 1.28 -3.84
N ILE A 134 23.27 1.11 -3.13
CA ILE A 134 23.76 2.11 -2.17
C ILE A 134 24.02 3.46 -2.85
N ARG A 135 24.69 3.45 -4.01
CA ARG A 135 24.98 4.68 -4.76
C ARG A 135 23.71 5.36 -5.27
N ASP A 136 22.74 4.60 -5.76
CA ASP A 136 21.53 5.16 -6.36
C ASP A 136 20.56 5.69 -5.27
N SER A 137 20.59 5.09 -4.06
CA SER A 137 19.61 5.37 -3.00
C SER A 137 20.09 6.28 -1.85
N TYR A 138 21.41 6.38 -1.59
CA TYR A 138 21.99 7.12 -0.43
C TYR A 138 22.70 8.43 -0.80
N VAL A 139 22.77 8.82 -2.08
CA VAL A 139 23.61 9.94 -2.53
C VAL A 139 22.89 11.31 -2.56
N THR A 140 21.66 11.43 -2.06
CA THR A 140 20.96 12.73 -2.03
C THR A 140 21.26 13.54 -0.74
N PRO A 141 21.81 14.77 -0.82
CA PRO A 141 22.23 15.59 0.35
C PRO A 141 21.11 16.07 1.29
N ALA A 142 19.89 15.63 1.11
CA ALA A 142 18.74 16.02 1.92
C ALA A 142 17.87 14.79 2.18
N ASP A 143 18.43 13.78 2.83
CA ASP A 143 17.58 12.77 3.46
C ASP A 143 16.76 13.50 4.53
N ASN A 144 15.52 13.81 4.16
CA ASN A 144 14.50 14.30 5.04
C ASN A 144 14.43 13.31 6.22
N LYS A 145 14.68 13.80 7.44
CA LYS A 145 14.65 12.96 8.64
C LYS A 145 13.24 12.58 9.08
N SER A 146 12.25 12.82 8.22
CA SER A 146 10.87 12.37 8.42
C SER A 146 10.83 10.88 8.74
N THR A 147 10.09 10.58 9.79
CA THR A 147 9.95 9.25 10.37
C THR A 147 8.59 8.65 10.05
N ILE A 148 8.52 7.33 10.02
CA ILE A 148 7.23 6.62 9.94
C ILE A 148 6.35 6.90 11.17
N ASN A 149 6.96 7.25 12.31
CA ASN A 149 6.26 7.62 13.54
C ASN A 149 5.43 8.90 13.33
N GLN A 150 6.03 9.94 12.74
CA GLN A 150 5.31 11.18 12.45
C GLN A 150 4.19 10.95 11.43
N GLN A 151 4.44 10.10 10.43
CA GLN A 151 3.42 9.75 9.44
C GLN A 151 2.17 9.20 10.12
N ILE A 152 2.34 8.16 10.94
CA ILE A 152 1.21 7.49 11.58
C ILE A 152 0.53 8.36 12.64
N ASP A 153 1.27 9.27 13.30
CA ASP A 153 0.68 10.23 14.24
C ASP A 153 -0.34 11.15 13.55
N TYR A 154 -0.03 11.66 12.35
CA TYR A 154 -0.98 12.48 11.58
C TYR A 154 -2.21 11.69 11.11
N GLU A 155 -2.01 10.44 10.67
CA GLU A 155 -3.12 9.59 10.27
C GLU A 155 -4.03 9.23 11.45
N ILE A 156 -3.48 8.90 12.61
CA ILE A 156 -4.24 8.63 13.83
C ILE A 156 -5.03 9.87 14.27
N GLU A 157 -4.42 11.06 14.22
CA GLU A 157 -5.10 12.31 14.59
C GLU A 157 -6.35 12.53 13.73
N LEU A 158 -6.21 12.43 12.40
CA LEU A 158 -7.35 12.60 11.49
C LEU A 158 -8.40 11.50 11.68
N ALA A 159 -7.97 10.23 11.82
CA ALA A 159 -8.89 9.12 12.07
C ALA A 159 -9.73 9.34 13.33
N LYS A 160 -9.12 9.80 14.42
CA LYS A 160 -9.83 10.08 15.68
C LYS A 160 -10.81 11.24 15.56
N ARG A 161 -10.47 12.28 14.77
CA ARG A 161 -11.40 13.38 14.47
C ARG A 161 -12.60 12.91 13.67
N ILE A 162 -12.38 12.09 12.63
CA ILE A 162 -13.47 11.48 11.85
C ILE A 162 -14.32 10.58 12.74
N LEU A 163 -13.71 9.74 13.58
CA LEU A 163 -14.42 8.81 14.46
C LEU A 163 -15.31 9.52 15.49
N ALA A 164 -14.88 10.69 15.97
CA ALA A 164 -15.69 11.52 16.88
C ALA A 164 -16.97 12.06 16.22
N ILE A 165 -16.94 12.26 14.90
CA ILE A 165 -18.09 12.70 14.09
C ILE A 165 -18.94 11.49 13.65
N ASN A 166 -18.27 10.43 13.20
CA ASN A 166 -18.86 9.22 12.67
C ASN A 166 -18.29 7.97 13.38
N PRO A 167 -18.95 7.47 14.44
CA PRO A 167 -18.52 6.28 15.19
C PRO A 167 -18.50 4.98 14.38
N ASN A 168 -19.02 4.98 13.15
CA ASN A 168 -19.05 3.82 12.25
C ASN A 168 -18.01 3.92 11.13
N ALA A 169 -17.20 4.97 11.10
CA ALA A 169 -16.14 5.11 10.12
C ALA A 169 -15.11 3.97 10.22
N LYS A 170 -14.60 3.51 9.08
CA LYS A 170 -13.59 2.46 8.97
C LYS A 170 -12.35 2.98 8.24
N PHE A 171 -11.17 2.65 8.75
CA PHE A 171 -9.89 3.23 8.32
C PHE A 171 -8.89 2.19 7.85
N TRP A 172 -8.18 2.53 6.78
CA TRP A 172 -6.93 1.89 6.37
C TRP A 172 -5.80 2.91 6.48
N PHE A 173 -4.84 2.61 7.35
CA PHE A 173 -3.66 3.45 7.57
C PHE A 173 -2.58 3.13 6.55
N SER A 174 -1.90 4.14 6.02
CA SER A 174 -0.95 3.92 4.93
C SER A 174 0.41 3.44 5.44
N LEU A 175 0.93 2.40 4.80
CA LEU A 175 2.32 2.01 4.88
C LEU A 175 3.11 2.89 3.90
N PRO A 176 4.23 3.51 4.31
CA PRO A 176 4.98 4.40 3.45
C PRO A 176 5.49 3.72 2.17
N HIS A 177 5.72 4.51 1.13
CA HIS A 177 6.33 4.00 -0.10
C HIS A 177 7.76 3.48 0.15
N THR A 178 8.04 2.28 -0.34
CA THR A 178 9.34 1.61 -0.21
C THR A 178 10.35 2.18 -1.21
N LYS A 179 11.30 2.99 -0.72
CA LYS A 179 12.33 3.63 -1.56
C LYS A 179 13.31 2.64 -2.21
N ILE A 180 13.64 1.55 -1.51
CA ILE A 180 14.59 0.52 -1.97
C ILE A 180 13.84 -0.80 -2.07
N ILE A 181 13.30 -1.10 -3.25
CA ILE A 181 12.44 -2.27 -3.47
C ILE A 181 13.16 -3.57 -3.14
N GLU A 182 14.44 -3.71 -3.52
CA GLU A 182 15.23 -4.91 -3.22
C GLU A 182 15.39 -5.17 -1.72
N GLY A 183 15.30 -4.13 -0.89
CA GLY A 183 15.34 -4.19 0.58
C GLY A 183 13.98 -4.06 1.25
N ALA A 184 12.87 -4.27 0.52
CA ALA A 184 11.51 -3.99 1.03
C ALA A 184 11.18 -4.71 2.34
N THR A 185 11.76 -5.89 2.60
CA THR A 185 11.52 -6.64 3.84
C THR A 185 12.02 -5.90 5.09
N PHE A 186 13.13 -5.15 5.00
CA PHE A 186 13.61 -4.33 6.11
C PHE A 186 12.61 -3.21 6.48
N TYR A 187 11.95 -2.65 5.46
CA TYR A 187 10.89 -1.67 5.70
C TYR A 187 9.67 -2.31 6.37
N ALA A 188 9.24 -3.48 5.90
CA ALA A 188 8.07 -4.18 6.42
C ALA A 188 8.21 -4.59 7.89
N GLU A 189 9.41 -4.98 8.33
CA GLU A 189 9.68 -5.23 9.77
C GLU A 189 9.38 -3.99 10.60
N HIS A 190 9.94 -2.84 10.22
CA HIS A 190 9.69 -1.57 10.93
C HIS A 190 8.23 -1.09 10.83
N TYR A 191 7.55 -1.35 9.72
CA TYR A 191 6.13 -1.05 9.59
C TYR A 191 5.32 -1.82 10.63
N MET A 192 5.61 -3.10 10.83
CA MET A 192 4.86 -3.94 11.78
C MET A 192 5.34 -3.82 13.23
N ASP A 193 6.55 -3.29 13.47
CA ASP A 193 7.06 -3.01 14.82
C ASP A 193 6.70 -1.59 15.31
N VAL A 194 6.39 -0.67 14.40
CA VAL A 194 6.12 0.74 14.75
C VAL A 194 4.71 1.18 14.35
N ILE A 195 4.35 1.13 13.07
CA ILE A 195 3.06 1.66 12.59
C ILE A 195 1.91 0.85 13.19
N TYR A 196 1.93 -0.47 13.01
CA TYR A 196 0.82 -1.31 13.41
C TYR A 196 0.56 -1.29 14.93
N PRO A 197 1.58 -1.39 15.81
CA PRO A 197 1.38 -1.29 17.25
C PRO A 197 0.92 0.11 17.68
N LYS A 198 1.41 1.19 17.06
CA LYS A 198 0.90 2.55 17.35
C LYS A 198 -0.58 2.69 17.02
N VAL A 199 -1.04 2.15 15.89
CA VAL A 199 -2.48 2.10 15.58
C VAL A 199 -3.22 1.31 16.66
N LYS A 200 -2.73 0.13 17.04
CA LYS A 200 -3.39 -0.69 18.07
C LYS A 200 -3.45 -0.01 19.44
N ILE A 201 -2.44 0.75 19.83
CA ILE A 201 -2.38 1.50 21.09
C ILE A 201 -3.33 2.72 21.06
N ALA A 202 -3.44 3.40 19.92
CA ALA A 202 -4.23 4.62 19.80
C ALA A 202 -5.75 4.38 19.87
N PHE A 203 -6.21 3.16 19.60
CA PHE A 203 -7.62 2.79 19.61
C PHE A 203 -7.91 1.85 20.79
N SER A 204 -9.05 2.03 21.44
CA SER A 204 -9.54 1.01 22.38
C SER A 204 -9.80 -0.30 21.64
N GLU A 205 -9.83 -1.43 22.34
CA GLU A 205 -10.06 -2.74 21.73
C GLU A 205 -11.34 -2.77 20.86
N GLU A 206 -12.44 -2.18 21.36
CA GLU A 206 -13.69 -2.09 20.59
C GLU A 206 -13.55 -1.23 19.33
N GLU A 207 -12.92 -0.06 19.43
CA GLU A 207 -12.69 0.80 18.27
C GLU A 207 -11.71 0.15 17.27
N PHE A 208 -10.69 -0.56 17.75
CA PHE A 208 -9.75 -1.26 16.88
C PHE A 208 -10.45 -2.37 16.10
N GLU A 209 -11.30 -3.15 16.76
CA GLU A 209 -12.06 -4.21 16.10
C GLU A 209 -13.05 -3.67 15.06
N LYS A 210 -13.77 -2.60 15.41
CA LYS A 210 -14.83 -2.05 14.58
C LYS A 210 -14.34 -1.12 13.47
N ASN A 211 -13.42 -0.22 13.81
CA ASN A 211 -13.09 0.96 13.01
C ASN A 211 -11.74 0.85 12.30
N VAL A 212 -10.83 -0.03 12.73
CA VAL A 212 -9.59 -0.27 11.96
C VAL A 212 -9.83 -1.41 10.99
N GLY A 213 -9.96 -1.08 9.70
CA GLY A 213 -10.11 -2.04 8.60
C GLY A 213 -8.80 -2.74 8.24
N GLY A 214 -7.67 -2.04 8.42
CA GLY A 214 -6.34 -2.60 8.26
C GLY A 214 -5.34 -1.56 7.76
N LEU A 215 -4.46 -1.98 6.84
CA LEU A 215 -3.41 -1.12 6.28
C LEU A 215 -3.52 -1.02 4.76
N TYR A 216 -3.00 0.08 4.20
CA TYR A 216 -2.84 0.32 2.78
C TYR A 216 -1.37 0.26 2.38
N TRP A 217 -1.03 -0.59 1.42
CA TRP A 217 0.33 -0.72 0.88
C TRP A 217 0.60 0.34 -0.19
N SER A 218 1.26 1.45 0.16
CA SER A 218 1.46 2.59 -0.74
C SER A 218 2.58 2.41 -1.78
N THR A 219 3.26 1.27 -1.79
CA THR A 219 4.18 0.94 -2.89
C THR A 219 3.32 0.45 -4.06
N GLU A 220 2.98 1.38 -4.95
CA GLU A 220 2.01 1.20 -6.05
C GLU A 220 2.53 0.31 -7.19
N ASP A 221 3.80 -0.08 -7.18
CA ASP A 221 4.39 -1.00 -8.13
C ASP A 221 4.82 -2.33 -7.49
N ALA A 222 4.87 -3.38 -8.30
CA ALA A 222 5.45 -4.66 -7.95
C ALA A 222 6.84 -4.76 -8.60
N GLY A 223 7.71 -3.79 -8.27
CA GLY A 223 9.05 -3.62 -8.84
C GLY A 223 10.03 -4.74 -8.50
N GLY A 224 11.32 -4.47 -8.69
CA GLY A 224 12.40 -5.46 -8.48
C GLY A 224 12.58 -6.46 -9.63
N ASN A 225 13.75 -7.09 -9.66
CA ASN A 225 14.13 -7.99 -10.76
C ASN A 225 13.55 -9.39 -10.59
N ALA A 226 13.54 -9.93 -9.37
CA ALA A 226 13.01 -11.26 -9.08
C ALA A 226 11.48 -11.31 -9.23
N PHE A 227 10.98 -12.26 -10.03
CA PHE A 227 9.56 -12.59 -10.13
C PHE A 227 9.37 -13.96 -10.79
N ASP A 228 9.37 -15.02 -9.98
CA ASP A 228 9.14 -16.39 -10.43
C ASP A 228 7.67 -16.79 -10.28
N VAL A 229 6.97 -16.93 -11.40
CA VAL A 229 5.54 -17.29 -11.45
C VAL A 229 5.24 -18.70 -10.94
N GLU A 230 6.25 -19.57 -10.85
CA GLU A 230 6.11 -20.90 -10.26
C GLU A 230 6.07 -20.84 -8.72
N ASN A 231 6.72 -19.84 -8.12
CA ASN A 231 6.60 -19.55 -6.70
C ASN A 231 5.31 -18.77 -6.41
N GLN A 232 4.20 -19.48 -6.23
CA GLN A 232 2.88 -18.91 -5.91
C GLN A 232 2.71 -18.47 -4.44
N VAL A 233 3.81 -18.32 -3.68
CA VAL A 233 3.76 -17.76 -2.32
C VAL A 233 4.02 -16.25 -2.35
N ASP A 234 5.14 -15.85 -2.95
CA ASP A 234 5.59 -14.45 -3.01
C ASP A 234 6.37 -14.13 -4.30
N PHE A 235 6.40 -15.06 -5.26
CA PHE A 235 7.11 -14.95 -6.53
C PHE A 235 8.62 -14.69 -6.38
N GLY A 236 9.21 -14.94 -5.21
CA GLY A 236 10.60 -14.57 -4.93
C GLY A 236 10.83 -13.05 -4.93
N ASN A 237 9.77 -12.25 -5.03
CA ASN A 237 9.84 -10.81 -5.23
C ASN A 237 9.94 -10.08 -3.88
N PRO A 238 10.96 -9.23 -3.65
CA PRO A 238 11.14 -8.55 -2.36
C PRO A 238 9.93 -7.71 -1.91
N ALA A 239 9.28 -6.98 -2.82
CA ALA A 239 8.10 -6.18 -2.48
C ALA A 239 6.90 -7.07 -2.10
N VAL A 240 6.70 -8.19 -2.81
CA VAL A 240 5.61 -9.13 -2.48
C VAL A 240 5.92 -9.87 -1.17
N LYS A 241 7.17 -10.26 -0.91
CA LYS A 241 7.61 -10.82 0.37
C LYS A 241 7.32 -9.87 1.53
N ALA A 242 7.65 -8.60 1.37
CA ALA A 242 7.41 -7.54 2.35
C ALA A 242 5.90 -7.32 2.61
N ALA A 243 5.10 -7.18 1.56
CA ALA A 243 3.65 -7.06 1.67
C ALA A 243 3.02 -8.31 2.32
N LYS A 244 3.50 -9.51 1.96
CA LYS A 244 3.06 -10.76 2.56
C LYS A 244 3.35 -10.81 4.06
N TYR A 245 4.55 -10.39 4.49
CA TYR A 245 4.89 -10.32 5.91
C TYR A 245 3.91 -9.43 6.68
N CYS A 246 3.62 -8.22 6.17
CA CYS A 246 2.61 -7.34 6.77
C CYS A 246 1.22 -7.99 6.78
N SER A 247 0.80 -8.58 5.67
CA SER A 247 -0.50 -9.22 5.51
C SER A 247 -0.71 -10.38 6.47
N ASP A 248 0.28 -11.26 6.61
CA ASP A 248 0.22 -12.42 7.50
C ASP A 248 -0.02 -11.97 8.96
N ILE A 249 0.67 -10.92 9.41
CA ILE A 249 0.48 -10.35 10.76
C ILE A 249 -0.91 -9.71 10.91
N LEU A 250 -1.35 -8.94 9.92
CA LEU A 250 -2.69 -8.31 9.95
C LEU A 250 -3.81 -9.34 10.04
N HIS A 251 -3.65 -10.47 9.34
CA HIS A 251 -4.66 -11.53 9.30
C HIS A 251 -4.79 -12.26 10.64
N GLU A 252 -3.79 -12.21 11.53
CA GLU A 252 -3.89 -12.76 12.90
C GLU A 252 -4.95 -12.03 13.72
N ASP A 253 -5.12 -10.73 13.48
CA ASP A 253 -6.11 -9.85 14.13
C ASP A 253 -7.33 -9.58 13.21
N ASN A 254 -7.56 -10.42 12.18
CA ASN A 254 -8.63 -10.27 11.19
C ASN A 254 -8.65 -8.89 10.49
N LYS A 255 -7.49 -8.25 10.32
CA LYS A 255 -7.32 -7.01 9.56
C LYS A 255 -6.94 -7.31 8.13
N THR A 256 -7.11 -6.31 7.26
CA THR A 256 -6.91 -6.46 5.82
C THR A 256 -5.75 -5.64 5.29
N LEU A 257 -5.12 -6.11 4.21
CA LEU A 257 -4.13 -5.34 3.45
C LEU A 257 -4.72 -4.93 2.10
N MET A 258 -4.80 -3.63 1.86
CA MET A 258 -5.28 -3.04 0.60
C MET A 258 -4.10 -2.62 -0.28
N TRP A 259 -4.24 -2.81 -1.59
CA TRP A 259 -3.28 -2.33 -2.58
C TRP A 259 -3.99 -1.62 -3.72
N ILE A 260 -3.40 -0.51 -4.16
CA ILE A 260 -3.96 0.34 -5.21
C ILE A 260 -2.84 0.57 -6.24
N PRO A 261 -2.57 -0.44 -7.09
CA PRO A 261 -1.40 -0.39 -7.95
C PRO A 261 -1.60 0.53 -9.16
N TYR A 262 -0.51 1.22 -9.51
CA TYR A 262 -0.44 2.02 -10.72
C TYR A 262 -0.31 1.09 -11.94
N THR A 263 -1.33 1.11 -12.80
CA THR A 263 -1.36 0.22 -13.97
C THR A 263 -0.46 0.74 -15.09
N SER A 264 0.48 -0.07 -15.57
CA SER A 264 1.32 0.24 -16.72
C SER A 264 1.63 -0.99 -17.58
N ALA A 265 2.00 -0.75 -18.84
CA ALA A 265 2.14 -1.82 -19.83
C ALA A 265 3.25 -2.81 -19.45
N GLY A 266 3.10 -4.05 -19.91
CA GLY A 266 4.12 -5.08 -19.77
C GLY A 266 4.18 -5.66 -18.37
N ARG A 267 5.39 -5.72 -17.79
CA ARG A 267 5.67 -6.49 -16.58
C ARG A 267 4.82 -6.07 -15.39
N GLN A 268 4.53 -4.78 -15.23
CA GLN A 268 3.78 -4.31 -14.07
C GLN A 268 2.34 -4.85 -14.06
N TYR A 269 1.59 -4.70 -15.16
CA TYR A 269 0.21 -5.21 -15.22
C TYR A 269 0.15 -6.74 -15.09
N GLU A 270 1.10 -7.44 -15.70
CA GLU A 270 1.24 -8.89 -15.53
C GLU A 270 1.46 -9.28 -14.07
N ARG A 271 2.39 -8.61 -13.36
CA ARG A 271 2.67 -8.86 -11.94
C ARG A 271 1.46 -8.56 -11.06
N ILE A 272 0.76 -7.45 -11.29
CA ILE A 272 -0.51 -7.15 -10.61
C ILE A 272 -1.46 -8.34 -10.77
N GLY A 273 -1.59 -8.88 -11.98
CA GLY A 273 -2.47 -10.00 -12.25
C GLY A 273 -2.06 -11.29 -11.54
N PHE A 274 -0.79 -11.67 -11.61
CA PHE A 274 -0.29 -12.85 -10.90
C PHE A 274 -0.46 -12.74 -9.39
N ILE A 275 -0.09 -11.60 -8.79
CA ILE A 275 -0.24 -11.37 -7.35
C ILE A 275 -1.72 -11.45 -6.96
N SER A 276 -2.57 -10.63 -7.59
CA SER A 276 -3.98 -10.49 -7.20
C SER A 276 -4.79 -11.76 -7.46
N ASN A 277 -4.44 -12.56 -8.48
CA ASN A 277 -5.22 -13.76 -8.82
C ASN A 277 -4.74 -15.02 -8.08
N LEU A 278 -3.45 -15.12 -7.75
CA LEU A 278 -2.85 -16.37 -7.24
C LEU A 278 -2.49 -16.36 -5.76
N THR A 279 -2.44 -15.20 -5.10
CA THR A 279 -2.08 -15.09 -3.68
C THR A 279 -3.12 -14.32 -2.88
N ASP A 280 -3.22 -14.61 -1.58
CA ASP A 280 -4.03 -13.82 -0.64
C ASP A 280 -3.18 -12.75 0.08
N VAL A 281 -2.12 -12.25 -0.55
CA VAL A 281 -1.28 -11.18 0.04
C VAL A 281 -2.10 -9.91 0.24
N PHE A 282 -2.93 -9.56 -0.73
CA PHE A 282 -3.83 -8.41 -0.65
C PHE A 282 -5.27 -8.89 -0.58
N ASP A 283 -6.03 -8.31 0.33
CA ASP A 283 -7.47 -8.55 0.47
C ASP A 283 -8.25 -7.77 -0.59
N TYR A 284 -7.81 -6.54 -0.87
CA TYR A 284 -8.41 -5.65 -1.87
C TYR A 284 -7.33 -5.15 -2.82
N VAL A 285 -7.61 -5.24 -4.13
CA VAL A 285 -6.80 -4.65 -5.18
C VAL A 285 -7.67 -3.74 -6.03
N TYR A 286 -7.53 -2.43 -5.84
CA TYR A 286 -8.19 -1.42 -6.68
C TYR A 286 -7.22 -0.94 -7.75
N MET A 287 -7.37 -1.41 -8.98
CA MET A 287 -6.44 -1.05 -10.05
C MET A 287 -6.65 0.41 -10.47
N GLN A 288 -5.57 1.20 -10.46
CA GLN A 288 -5.59 2.59 -10.89
C GLN A 288 -5.29 2.69 -12.40
N PRO A 289 -6.22 3.22 -13.23
CA PRO A 289 -5.97 3.43 -14.64
C PRO A 289 -4.90 4.51 -14.89
N GLY A 290 -4.86 5.57 -14.07
CA GLY A 290 -4.01 6.74 -14.25
C GLY A 290 -4.39 7.61 -15.47
N TYR A 291 -5.58 7.38 -16.05
CA TYR A 291 -6.04 8.04 -17.27
C TYR A 291 -6.37 9.51 -17.05
N LEU A 292 -6.79 9.92 -15.86
CA LEU A 292 -7.05 11.33 -15.53
C LEU A 292 -5.83 12.19 -15.90
N TRP A 293 -4.64 11.72 -15.53
CA TRP A 293 -3.37 12.41 -15.71
C TRP A 293 -2.70 12.14 -17.06
N HIS A 294 -2.91 10.95 -17.64
CA HIS A 294 -2.16 10.45 -18.78
C HIS A 294 -3.10 9.98 -19.89
N ALA A 295 -3.29 10.79 -20.94
CA ALA A 295 -4.22 10.50 -22.03
C ALA A 295 -3.95 9.15 -22.72
N GLU A 296 -2.68 8.78 -22.84
CA GLU A 296 -2.23 7.52 -23.43
C GLU A 296 -2.68 6.27 -22.65
N LYS A 297 -3.20 6.45 -21.42
CA LYS A 297 -3.69 5.37 -20.56
C LYS A 297 -5.16 5.04 -20.74
N GLU A 298 -5.86 5.67 -21.69
CA GLU A 298 -7.24 5.33 -22.05
C GLU A 298 -7.51 3.83 -22.16
N PRO A 299 -6.63 2.99 -22.79
CA PRO A 299 -6.90 1.56 -22.91
C PRO A 299 -7.06 0.82 -21.58
N TYR A 300 -6.41 1.30 -20.50
CA TYR A 300 -6.50 0.65 -19.19
C TYR A 300 -7.88 0.81 -18.55
N VAL A 301 -8.65 1.83 -18.92
CA VAL A 301 -10.05 1.95 -18.47
C VAL A 301 -10.84 0.70 -18.87
N GLY A 302 -10.71 0.27 -20.12
CA GLY A 302 -11.40 -0.92 -20.63
C GLY A 302 -10.87 -2.23 -20.06
N TYR A 303 -9.53 -2.37 -19.93
CA TYR A 303 -8.92 -3.58 -19.36
C TYR A 303 -9.28 -3.77 -17.88
N ILE A 304 -9.26 -2.68 -17.11
CA ILE A 304 -9.64 -2.70 -15.69
C ILE A 304 -11.13 -2.99 -15.56
N LYS A 305 -12.01 -2.33 -16.34
CA LYS A 305 -13.45 -2.63 -16.34
C LYS A 305 -13.72 -4.12 -16.57
N SER A 306 -13.08 -4.71 -17.58
CA SER A 306 -13.23 -6.13 -17.89
C SER A 306 -12.75 -7.03 -16.75
N SER A 307 -11.71 -6.61 -16.04
CA SER A 307 -11.17 -7.34 -14.89
C SER A 307 -12.07 -7.25 -13.66
N VAL A 308 -12.67 -6.09 -13.40
CA VAL A 308 -13.67 -5.90 -12.32
C VAL A 308 -14.91 -6.74 -12.60
N GLU A 309 -15.43 -6.74 -13.84
CA GLU A 309 -16.58 -7.57 -14.24
C GLU A 309 -16.31 -9.07 -14.08
N ALA A 310 -15.07 -9.50 -14.33
CA ALA A 310 -14.66 -10.89 -14.16
C ALA A 310 -14.34 -11.26 -12.71
N GLY A 311 -14.18 -10.29 -11.81
CA GLY A 311 -13.65 -10.49 -10.46
C GLY A 311 -12.21 -11.04 -10.45
N ALA A 312 -11.46 -10.86 -11.53
CA ALA A 312 -10.11 -11.39 -11.74
C ALA A 312 -9.34 -10.48 -12.70
N VAL A 313 -8.03 -10.32 -12.51
CA VAL A 313 -7.21 -9.50 -13.43
C VAL A 313 -6.99 -10.26 -14.74
N LEU A 314 -7.42 -9.66 -15.84
CA LEU A 314 -7.34 -10.24 -17.19
C LEU A 314 -6.18 -9.64 -17.99
N ASN A 315 -5.60 -10.43 -18.89
CA ASN A 315 -4.69 -9.93 -19.90
C ASN A 315 -5.45 -9.29 -21.08
N SER A 316 -4.72 -8.72 -22.04
CA SER A 316 -5.31 -8.02 -23.20
C SER A 316 -6.17 -8.91 -24.12
N ASN A 317 -6.11 -10.24 -23.98
CA ASN A 317 -6.94 -11.19 -24.72
C ASN A 317 -8.16 -11.66 -23.93
N GLY A 318 -8.38 -11.11 -22.72
CA GLY A 318 -9.49 -11.49 -21.84
C GLY A 318 -9.25 -12.77 -21.03
N ALA A 319 -8.04 -13.33 -21.02
CA ALA A 319 -7.71 -14.50 -20.22
C ALA A 319 -7.14 -14.09 -18.85
N ILE A 320 -7.45 -14.85 -17.81
CA ILE A 320 -6.98 -14.60 -16.44
C ILE A 320 -5.46 -14.80 -16.36
N TYR A 321 -4.73 -13.83 -15.79
CA TYR A 321 -3.32 -14.02 -15.47
C TYR A 321 -3.16 -15.15 -14.45
N GLY A 322 -2.29 -16.13 -14.75
CA GLY A 322 -2.17 -17.36 -13.95
C GLY A 322 -3.17 -18.46 -14.30
N GLY A 323 -4.02 -18.27 -15.33
CA GLY A 323 -4.96 -19.27 -15.85
C GLY A 323 -6.30 -19.31 -15.12
N GLU A 324 -6.28 -19.45 -13.80
CA GLU A 324 -7.47 -19.39 -12.93
C GLU A 324 -7.19 -18.50 -11.71
N LYS A 325 -8.24 -17.89 -11.16
CA LYS A 325 -8.14 -17.17 -9.89
C LYS A 325 -8.22 -18.16 -8.73
N LYS A 326 -7.19 -18.16 -7.89
CA LYS A 326 -7.09 -19.00 -6.68
C LYS A 326 -7.26 -18.21 -5.39
N SER A 327 -7.01 -16.90 -5.43
CA SER A 327 -7.13 -16.02 -4.27
C SER A 327 -8.59 -15.64 -3.97
N SER A 328 -8.79 -15.13 -2.76
CA SER A 328 -10.01 -14.47 -2.28
C SER A 328 -10.00 -12.96 -2.50
N THR A 329 -8.90 -12.39 -3.01
CA THR A 329 -8.73 -10.96 -3.28
C THR A 329 -9.90 -10.36 -4.07
N VAL A 330 -10.45 -9.26 -3.57
CA VAL A 330 -11.45 -8.44 -4.26
C VAL A 330 -10.75 -7.58 -5.30
N ILE A 331 -11.27 -7.62 -6.55
CA ILE A 331 -10.76 -6.82 -7.67
C ILE A 331 -11.69 -5.65 -7.91
N GLY A 332 -11.16 -4.44 -7.73
CA GLY A 332 -11.87 -3.18 -7.95
C GLY A 332 -11.09 -2.22 -8.83
N VAL A 333 -11.60 -1.00 -8.90
CA VAL A 333 -10.98 0.12 -9.61
C VAL A 333 -10.78 1.31 -8.68
N GLU A 334 -9.67 2.02 -8.84
CA GLU A 334 -9.52 3.34 -8.24
C GLU A 334 -9.87 4.42 -9.28
N ILE A 335 -10.67 5.40 -8.86
CA ILE A 335 -11.12 6.53 -9.67
C ILE A 335 -10.49 7.80 -9.12
N GLU A 336 -9.65 8.41 -9.95
CA GLU A 336 -9.00 9.66 -9.61
C GLU A 336 -9.94 10.83 -9.86
N LEU A 337 -10.06 11.71 -8.88
CA LEU A 337 -10.76 12.99 -8.96
C LEU A 337 -9.86 14.08 -8.37
N ASP A 338 -9.75 15.22 -9.06
CA ASP A 338 -8.89 16.32 -8.63
C ASP A 338 -9.44 17.65 -9.14
N ARG A 339 -9.05 18.76 -8.48
CA ARG A 339 -9.39 20.12 -8.88
C ARG A 339 -9.02 20.46 -10.33
N LYS A 340 -8.06 19.76 -10.95
CA LYS A 340 -7.75 19.94 -12.37
C LYS A 340 -8.91 19.61 -13.31
N VAL A 341 -9.95 18.90 -12.89
CA VAL A 341 -11.17 18.71 -13.71
C VAL A 341 -11.93 20.02 -13.97
N ILE A 342 -11.73 21.04 -13.14
CA ILE A 342 -12.40 22.35 -13.26
C ILE A 342 -11.44 23.54 -13.38
N SER A 343 -10.13 23.30 -13.34
CA SER A 343 -9.14 24.37 -13.30
C SER A 343 -7.90 24.10 -14.15
N GLY A 344 -7.26 25.17 -14.59
CA GLY A 344 -6.09 25.10 -15.46
C GLY A 344 -6.44 24.97 -16.95
N LYS A 345 -5.40 24.93 -17.78
CA LYS A 345 -5.53 24.92 -19.26
C LYS A 345 -6.12 23.63 -19.82
N GLU A 346 -6.00 22.54 -19.06
CA GLU A 346 -6.40 21.19 -19.46
C GLU A 346 -7.71 20.75 -18.79
N ALA A 347 -8.48 21.68 -18.19
CA ALA A 347 -9.67 21.33 -17.40
C ALA A 347 -10.70 20.50 -18.18
N GLU A 348 -11.00 20.91 -19.42
CA GLU A 348 -11.92 20.18 -20.30
C GLU A 348 -11.42 18.76 -20.63
N ALA A 349 -10.11 18.60 -20.83
CA ALA A 349 -9.50 17.28 -21.07
C ALA A 349 -9.57 16.40 -19.82
N HIS A 350 -9.28 16.94 -18.63
CA HIS A 350 -9.41 16.19 -17.36
C HIS A 350 -10.87 15.83 -17.07
N MET A 351 -11.82 16.74 -17.31
CA MET A 351 -13.25 16.46 -17.17
C MET A 351 -13.71 15.36 -18.14
N THR A 352 -13.23 15.38 -19.38
CA THR A 352 -13.53 14.32 -20.37
C THR A 352 -13.03 12.95 -19.88
N ARG A 353 -11.81 12.89 -19.34
CA ARG A 353 -11.22 11.66 -18.80
C ARG A 353 -11.95 11.19 -17.54
N TYR A 354 -12.31 12.11 -16.65
CA TYR A 354 -13.14 11.81 -15.49
C TYR A 354 -14.51 11.25 -15.89
N ASN A 355 -15.17 11.85 -16.88
CA ASN A 355 -16.45 11.33 -17.39
C ASN A 355 -16.31 9.92 -17.99
N ALA A 356 -15.15 9.57 -18.57
CA ALA A 356 -14.88 8.21 -19.00
C ALA A 356 -14.83 7.24 -17.81
N TYR A 357 -14.31 7.64 -16.64
CA TYR A 357 -14.41 6.85 -15.42
C TYR A 357 -15.86 6.67 -14.99
N VAL A 358 -16.65 7.75 -14.96
CA VAL A 358 -18.08 7.70 -14.62
C VAL A 358 -18.82 6.72 -15.54
N GLU A 359 -18.65 6.84 -16.85
CA GLU A 359 -19.31 5.98 -17.84
C GLU A 359 -18.96 4.49 -17.67
N ASN A 360 -17.69 4.18 -17.38
CA ASN A 360 -17.21 2.80 -17.34
C ASN A 360 -17.39 2.11 -16.00
N PHE A 361 -17.41 2.87 -14.89
CA PHE A 361 -17.33 2.31 -13.54
C PHE A 361 -18.56 2.57 -12.66
N SER A 362 -19.48 3.47 -13.03
CA SER A 362 -20.69 3.76 -12.21
C SER A 362 -21.52 2.53 -11.87
N GLN A 363 -21.53 1.51 -12.73
CA GLN A 363 -22.24 0.26 -12.50
C GLN A 363 -21.72 -0.53 -11.28
N PHE A 364 -20.46 -0.33 -10.86
CA PHE A 364 -19.83 -1.07 -9.75
C PHE A 364 -20.03 -0.42 -8.38
N LYS A 365 -20.71 0.72 -8.33
CA LYS A 365 -20.94 1.47 -7.09
C LYS A 365 -21.75 0.67 -6.07
N SER A 366 -22.82 -0.01 -6.50
CA SER A 366 -23.66 -0.82 -5.61
C SER A 366 -22.92 -2.01 -5.01
N ASP A 367 -21.94 -2.52 -5.75
CA ASP A 367 -21.11 -3.65 -5.33
C ASP A 367 -19.91 -3.20 -4.51
N LYS A 368 -19.74 -1.89 -4.28
CA LYS A 368 -18.60 -1.28 -3.57
C LYS A 368 -17.25 -1.80 -4.09
N LEU A 369 -17.07 -1.80 -5.41
CA LEU A 369 -15.80 -2.20 -6.06
C LEU A 369 -15.00 -0.99 -6.57
N ILE A 370 -15.18 0.16 -5.93
CA ILE A 370 -14.60 1.44 -6.34
C ILE A 370 -13.87 2.04 -5.15
N ALA A 371 -12.60 2.41 -5.33
CA ALA A 371 -11.91 3.35 -4.45
C ALA A 371 -11.87 4.71 -5.13
N ILE A 372 -11.91 5.81 -4.38
CA ILE A 372 -11.88 7.16 -4.96
C ILE A 372 -10.73 7.93 -4.36
N TYR A 373 -9.76 8.34 -5.17
CA TYR A 373 -8.77 9.33 -4.78
C TYR A 373 -9.29 10.74 -5.02
N CYS A 374 -9.28 11.56 -3.97
CA CYS A 374 -9.68 12.97 -4.08
C CYS A 374 -8.74 13.93 -3.32
N SER A 375 -7.43 13.68 -3.41
CA SER A 375 -6.35 14.61 -2.99
C SER A 375 -6.50 15.14 -1.54
N ASN A 376 -6.14 16.40 -1.31
CA ASN A 376 -6.20 17.12 -0.04
C ASN A 376 -7.48 17.96 0.09
N SER A 377 -7.72 18.52 1.29
CA SER A 377 -8.92 19.32 1.60
C SER A 377 -9.16 20.47 0.60
N ASN A 378 -8.14 21.26 0.24
CA ASN A 378 -8.32 22.41 -0.66
C ASN A 378 -8.77 22.02 -2.07
N ASP A 379 -8.36 20.85 -2.55
CA ASP A 379 -8.74 20.36 -3.88
C ASP A 379 -10.10 19.66 -3.84
N MET A 380 -10.40 18.95 -2.75
CA MET A 380 -11.65 18.23 -2.52
C MET A 380 -12.85 19.15 -2.27
N PHE A 381 -12.66 20.22 -1.51
CA PHE A 381 -13.72 21.16 -1.10
C PHE A 381 -13.85 22.37 -2.03
N VAL A 382 -13.74 22.12 -3.33
CA VAL A 382 -14.20 23.05 -4.36
C VAL A 382 -15.57 22.58 -4.87
N GLU A 383 -16.57 23.46 -4.85
CA GLU A 383 -18.00 23.16 -5.10
C GLU A 383 -18.23 22.03 -6.14
N THR A 384 -17.75 22.18 -7.37
CA THR A 384 -17.93 21.16 -8.41
C THR A 384 -17.20 19.84 -8.13
N VAL A 385 -15.98 19.88 -7.56
CA VAL A 385 -15.25 18.66 -7.18
C VAL A 385 -16.01 17.93 -6.06
N THR A 386 -16.48 18.66 -5.05
CA THR A 386 -17.29 18.12 -3.96
C THR A 386 -18.57 17.48 -4.47
N GLU A 387 -19.27 18.14 -5.39
CA GLU A 387 -20.49 17.61 -6.02
C GLU A 387 -20.23 16.31 -6.79
N LEU A 388 -19.17 16.26 -7.59
CA LEU A 388 -18.76 15.09 -8.35
C LEU A 388 -18.37 13.93 -7.42
N LEU A 389 -17.61 14.21 -6.35
CA LEU A 389 -17.28 13.22 -5.32
C LEU A 389 -18.55 12.64 -4.69
N PHE A 390 -19.47 13.50 -4.26
CA PHE A 390 -20.67 13.04 -3.54
C PHE A 390 -21.64 12.27 -4.44
N GLN A 391 -21.61 12.45 -5.76
CA GLN A 391 -22.38 11.61 -6.69
C GLN A 391 -21.98 10.14 -6.60
N TRP A 392 -20.73 9.83 -6.24
CA TRP A 392 -20.29 8.46 -6.05
C TRP A 392 -20.81 7.82 -4.76
N TYR A 393 -21.26 8.59 -3.78
CA TYR A 393 -21.72 8.07 -2.49
C TYR A 393 -23.24 8.19 -2.24
N LYS A 394 -23.97 8.93 -3.09
CA LYS A 394 -25.44 9.05 -3.08
C LYS A 394 -26.17 7.89 -3.78
#